data_AF-A0A0A6P248-F1
#
_entry.id   AF-A0A0A6P248-F1
#
_cell.length_a   1.000
_cell.length_b   1.000
_cell.length_c   1.000
_cell.angle_alpha   90.00
_cell.angle_beta   90.00
_cell.angle_gamma   90.00
#
_symmetry.space_group_name_H-M   'P 1'
#
loop_
_entity.id
_entity.type
_entity.pdbx_description
1 polymer ?
#
loop_
_entity_poly.entity_id
_entity_poly.type
_entity_poly.pdbx_seq_one_letter_code
_entity_poly.pdbx_strand_id
1 'polypeptide(L)'
;MNNQQVLHNLTYFYPKWWQYVISFLFLFLLSLIVILAVFVKTHPEVFQWMILLIYILYILLLLPTLYTILAHHRERLFLTSSGLRYQSPLPRFLHWLKPNWSIKISEIKQVYFKPETFLFRRSGPLSMVLIIETSSLTKKIVPCIWIDPNESKERPSIMQWITLNPLQTKHVLPHCPVIKYFSSMDIDFKIKELEFKGAAQNFALETNKHSLAAVILFFTLVAYILLDAFLNQETYVALPFYKVYFWGGVNMAVLIVAWLVAAKVPIRKSFAVALLVGGVFGAALYPGLLRINQLTDIEGLQTYQYVLQKDYSLKALNNPSLPPLSFEQDLDYWSHFDWNSIHKIELRKGALGFYQINMAPIYADMRQYFRQHH
;
A
#
# COMPACT_ATOMS: atom_id res chain seq x y z
N MET A 1 43.03 -27.45 19.06
CA MET A 1 41.57 -27.64 18.89
C MET A 1 41.07 -26.65 17.85
N ASN A 2 40.50 -27.12 16.75
CA ASN A 2 39.88 -26.24 15.75
C ASN A 2 38.49 -25.84 16.28
N ASN A 3 38.41 -24.68 16.92
CA ASN A 3 37.13 -24.10 17.32
C ASN A 3 36.39 -23.59 16.08
N GLN A 4 35.69 -24.49 15.40
CA GLN A 4 34.77 -24.13 14.32
C GLN A 4 33.43 -23.76 14.93
N GLN A 5 32.99 -22.52 14.71
CA GLN A 5 31.66 -22.07 15.11
C GLN A 5 30.74 -22.06 13.89
N VAL A 6 29.55 -22.66 14.02
CA VAL A 6 28.54 -22.69 12.95
C VAL A 6 27.38 -21.81 13.35
N LEU A 7 27.20 -20.70 12.64
CA LEU A 7 26.10 -19.77 12.90
C LEU A 7 24.95 -20.01 11.94
N HIS A 8 23.74 -19.89 12.47
CA HIS A 8 22.49 -19.97 11.72
C HIS A 8 21.89 -18.58 11.53
N ASN A 9 21.25 -18.35 10.38
CA ASN A 9 20.58 -17.09 10.12
C ASN A 9 19.19 -17.05 10.80
N LEU A 10 18.96 -16.06 11.67
CA LEU A 10 17.72 -15.90 12.44
C LEU A 10 16.66 -15.08 11.72
N THR A 11 17.02 -14.33 10.68
CA THR A 11 16.09 -13.34 10.14
C THR A 11 15.02 -13.92 9.23
N TYR A 12 13.74 -13.71 9.56
CA TYR A 12 12.68 -13.70 8.52
C TYR A 12 12.75 -12.45 7.62
N PHE A 13 13.94 -11.87 7.38
CA PHE A 13 14.08 -10.63 6.62
C PHE A 13 14.10 -10.94 5.13
N TYR A 14 12.89 -11.09 4.59
CA TYR A 14 12.66 -10.82 3.18
C TYR A 14 13.15 -9.39 2.88
N PRO A 15 13.82 -9.12 1.74
CA PRO A 15 14.01 -7.75 1.31
C PRO A 15 12.62 -7.10 1.22
N LYS A 16 12.27 -6.17 2.12
CA LYS A 16 10.89 -5.64 2.15
C LYS A 16 10.43 -5.06 0.81
N TRP A 17 11.35 -4.62 -0.05
CA TRP A 17 11.04 -4.21 -1.43
C TRP A 17 10.32 -5.30 -2.22
N TRP A 18 10.63 -6.58 -2.00
CA TRP A 18 9.89 -7.68 -2.59
C TRP A 18 8.52 -7.91 -1.96
N GLN A 19 8.34 -7.70 -0.65
CA GLN A 19 7.00 -7.69 -0.06
C GLN A 19 6.15 -6.59 -0.70
N TYR A 20 6.75 -5.45 -1.03
CA TYR A 20 6.10 -4.39 -1.79
C TYR A 20 5.88 -4.74 -3.25
N VAL A 21 6.80 -5.46 -3.92
CA VAL A 21 6.56 -5.99 -5.29
C VAL A 21 5.41 -6.97 -5.28
N ILE A 22 5.34 -7.88 -4.30
CA ILE A 22 4.25 -8.84 -4.15
C ILE A 22 2.94 -8.13 -3.80
N SER A 23 2.98 -7.14 -2.89
CA SER A 23 1.78 -6.37 -2.51
C SER A 23 1.31 -5.48 -3.65
N PHE A 24 2.23 -4.88 -4.42
CA PHE A 24 1.94 -4.08 -5.60
C PHE A 24 1.35 -4.96 -6.69
N LEU A 25 1.95 -6.12 -6.98
CA LEU A 25 1.43 -7.06 -7.95
C LEU A 25 0.08 -7.63 -7.52
N PHE A 26 -0.13 -7.88 -6.23
CA PHE A 26 -1.41 -8.29 -5.67
C PHE A 26 -2.49 -7.21 -5.84
N LEU A 27 -2.19 -5.96 -5.48
CA LEU A 27 -3.12 -4.83 -5.64
C LEU A 27 -3.39 -4.52 -7.12
N PHE A 28 -2.37 -4.61 -7.97
CA PHE A 28 -2.50 -4.49 -9.41
C PHE A 28 -3.41 -5.59 -9.96
N LEU A 29 -3.20 -6.85 -9.56
CA LEU A 29 -4.08 -7.97 -9.88
C LEU A 29 -5.52 -7.72 -9.41
N LEU A 30 -5.69 -7.26 -8.18
CA LEU A 30 -7.00 -7.00 -7.59
C LEU A 30 -7.74 -5.90 -8.37
N SER A 31 -7.03 -4.83 -8.73
CA SER A 31 -7.57 -3.75 -9.57
C SER A 31 -7.94 -4.25 -10.97
N LEU A 32 -7.11 -5.13 -11.56
CA LEU A 32 -7.39 -5.76 -12.85
C LEU A 32 -8.65 -6.64 -12.77
N ILE A 33 -8.81 -7.42 -11.68
CA ILE A 33 -10.01 -8.25 -11.44
C ILE A 33 -11.26 -7.39 -11.31
N VAL A 34 -11.19 -6.24 -10.62
CA VAL A 34 -12.34 -5.32 -10.49
C VAL A 34 -12.70 -4.68 -11.84
N ILE A 35 -11.70 -4.24 -12.62
CA ILE A 35 -11.91 -3.70 -13.97
C ILE A 35 -12.52 -4.77 -14.89
N LEU A 36 -12.01 -6.00 -14.82
CA LEU A 36 -12.54 -7.12 -15.59
C LEU A 36 -13.95 -7.51 -15.14
N ALA A 37 -14.26 -7.45 -13.84
CA ALA A 37 -15.58 -7.73 -13.29
C ALA A 37 -16.66 -6.76 -13.81
N VAL A 38 -16.30 -5.51 -14.08
CA VAL A 38 -17.19 -4.54 -14.74
C VAL A 38 -17.45 -4.91 -16.20
N PHE A 39 -16.51 -5.59 -16.86
CA PHE A 39 -16.63 -6.09 -18.23
C PHE A 39 -17.40 -7.42 -18.35
N VAL A 40 -17.68 -8.13 -17.24
CA VAL A 40 -18.27 -9.49 -17.21
C VAL A 40 -19.64 -9.61 -17.85
N LYS A 41 -20.35 -8.51 -18.10
CA LYS A 41 -21.70 -8.58 -18.66
C LYS A 41 -21.74 -9.14 -20.10
N THR A 42 -20.62 -9.18 -20.82
CA THR A 42 -20.58 -9.61 -22.23
C THR A 42 -20.12 -11.06 -22.46
N HIS A 43 -19.16 -11.61 -21.70
CA HIS A 43 -18.63 -12.97 -21.95
C HIS A 43 -18.16 -13.71 -20.67
N PRO A 44 -19.03 -14.53 -20.04
CA PRO A 44 -18.73 -15.18 -18.76
C PRO A 44 -17.66 -16.29 -18.84
N GLU A 45 -17.49 -16.97 -19.98
CA GLU A 45 -16.52 -18.07 -20.12
C GLU A 45 -15.06 -17.58 -20.19
N VAL A 46 -14.82 -16.48 -20.91
CA VAL A 46 -13.49 -15.85 -21.01
C VAL A 46 -13.02 -15.37 -19.62
N PHE A 47 -13.96 -14.89 -18.80
CA PHE A 47 -13.67 -14.41 -17.46
C PHE A 47 -13.14 -15.51 -16.53
N GLN A 48 -13.68 -16.73 -16.60
CA GLN A 48 -13.22 -17.84 -15.77
C GLN A 48 -11.77 -18.25 -16.09
N TRP A 49 -11.43 -18.35 -17.38
CA TRP A 49 -10.07 -18.66 -17.83
C TRP A 49 -9.08 -17.56 -17.46
N MET A 50 -9.48 -16.29 -17.58
CA MET A 50 -8.65 -15.16 -17.15
C MET A 50 -8.38 -15.16 -15.65
N ILE A 51 -9.40 -15.41 -14.82
CA ILE A 51 -9.22 -15.54 -13.37
C ILE A 51 -8.24 -16.68 -13.05
N LEU A 52 -8.41 -17.86 -13.68
CA LEU A 52 -7.52 -18.98 -13.46
C LEU A 52 -6.06 -18.66 -13.82
N LEU A 53 -5.84 -18.03 -14.99
CA LEU A 53 -4.50 -17.60 -15.43
C LEU A 53 -3.88 -16.61 -14.44
N ILE A 54 -4.68 -15.65 -13.96
CA ILE A 54 -4.27 -14.67 -12.95
C ILE A 54 -3.85 -15.36 -11.65
N TYR A 55 -4.61 -16.36 -11.17
CA TYR A 55 -4.25 -17.15 -9.98
C TYR A 55 -2.98 -17.98 -10.19
N ILE A 56 -2.81 -18.62 -11.35
CA ILE A 56 -1.60 -19.39 -11.67
C ILE A 56 -0.37 -18.49 -11.67
N LEU A 57 -0.44 -17.33 -12.33
CA LEU A 57 0.63 -16.34 -12.34
C LEU A 57 0.95 -15.85 -10.93
N TYR A 58 -0.08 -15.61 -10.11
CA TYR A 58 0.09 -15.22 -8.72
C TYR A 58 0.82 -16.28 -7.87
N ILE A 59 0.42 -17.55 -7.98
CA ILE A 59 1.06 -18.67 -7.27
C ILE A 59 2.51 -18.83 -7.72
N LEU A 60 2.78 -18.79 -9.03
CA LEU A 60 4.13 -18.88 -9.58
C LEU A 60 5.02 -17.73 -9.11
N LEU A 61 4.46 -16.53 -8.94
CA LEU A 61 5.18 -15.37 -8.43
C LEU A 61 5.47 -15.47 -6.92
N LEU A 62 4.59 -16.10 -6.15
CA LEU A 62 4.78 -16.33 -4.71
C LEU A 62 5.75 -17.47 -4.39
N LEU A 63 5.85 -18.50 -5.24
CA LEU A 63 6.64 -19.71 -4.99
C LEU A 63 8.13 -19.44 -4.66
N PRO A 64 8.87 -18.61 -5.43
CA PRO A 64 10.24 -18.23 -5.10
C PRO A 64 10.34 -17.54 -3.74
N THR A 65 9.30 -16.81 -3.35
CA THR A 65 9.21 -16.09 -2.09
C THR A 65 9.05 -17.04 -0.92
N LEU A 66 8.06 -17.92 -1.02
CA LEU A 66 7.84 -18.95 -0.01
C LEU A 66 9.08 -19.84 0.13
N TYR A 67 9.69 -20.20 -0.99
CA TYR A 67 10.90 -21.01 -1.01
C TYR A 67 12.08 -20.30 -0.33
N THR A 68 12.33 -19.04 -0.64
CA THR A 68 13.44 -18.29 -0.02
C THR A 68 13.22 -18.06 1.48
N ILE A 69 11.97 -17.90 1.94
CA ILE A 69 11.62 -17.86 3.37
C ILE A 69 11.99 -19.17 4.06
N LEU A 70 11.55 -20.29 3.50
CA LEU A 70 11.83 -21.62 4.07
C LEU A 70 13.32 -21.97 4.01
N ALA A 71 13.99 -21.59 2.92
CA ALA A 71 15.41 -21.86 2.72
C ALA A 71 16.28 -21.05 3.69
N HIS A 72 15.87 -19.84 4.09
CA HIS A 72 16.70 -18.97 4.92
C HIS A 72 17.11 -19.57 6.27
N HIS A 73 16.24 -20.41 6.88
CA HIS A 73 16.58 -21.14 8.11
C HIS A 73 17.72 -22.14 7.97
N ARG A 74 18.10 -22.48 6.73
CA ARG A 74 19.19 -23.39 6.40
C ARG A 74 20.46 -22.64 5.97
N GLU A 75 20.46 -21.31 5.95
CA GLU A 75 21.69 -20.52 5.75
C GLU A 75 22.66 -20.79 6.90
N ARG A 76 23.92 -21.08 6.54
CA ARG A 76 25.00 -21.33 7.51
C ARG A 76 26.17 -20.40 7.23
N LEU A 77 26.68 -19.79 8.28
CA LEU A 77 27.93 -19.05 8.27
C LEU A 77 28.93 -19.78 9.19
N PHE A 78 29.97 -20.32 8.60
CA PHE A 78 31.05 -20.99 9.30
C PHE A 78 32.15 -19.97 9.61
N LEU A 79 32.52 -19.90 10.88
CA LEU A 79 33.61 -19.08 11.38
C LEU A 79 34.72 -20.01 11.86
N THR A 80 35.89 -19.95 11.23
CA THR A 80 37.05 -20.81 11.53
C THR A 80 38.31 -19.99 11.68
N SER A 81 39.31 -20.49 12.39
CA SER A 81 40.63 -19.84 12.51
C SER A 81 41.34 -19.59 11.16
N SER A 82 40.85 -20.15 10.06
CA SER A 82 41.36 -19.93 8.70
C SER A 82 40.55 -18.90 7.90
N GLY A 83 39.30 -18.61 8.27
CA GLY A 83 38.42 -17.78 7.45
C GLY A 83 36.93 -17.81 7.80
N LEU A 84 36.15 -17.20 6.92
CA LEU A 84 34.69 -17.25 6.92
C LEU A 84 34.22 -18.03 5.70
N ARG A 85 33.19 -18.86 5.86
CA ARG A 85 32.53 -19.55 4.76
C ARG A 85 31.02 -19.45 4.88
N TYR A 86 30.37 -18.95 3.84
CA TYR A 86 28.91 -18.92 3.72
C TYR A 86 28.42 -20.08 2.85
N GLN A 87 27.39 -20.75 3.34
CA GLN A 87 26.69 -21.80 2.62
C GLN A 87 25.23 -21.38 2.37
N SER A 88 24.92 -21.24 1.09
CA SER A 88 23.58 -21.01 0.57
C SER A 88 22.70 -22.23 0.79
N PRO A 89 21.43 -22.03 1.17
CA PRO A 89 20.45 -23.09 1.34
C PRO A 89 19.75 -23.45 0.02
N LEU A 90 19.99 -22.66 -1.02
CA LEU A 90 19.33 -22.80 -2.31
C LEU A 90 19.83 -24.07 -3.03
N PRO A 91 19.02 -24.70 -3.88
CA PRO A 91 19.46 -25.81 -4.70
C PRO A 91 20.43 -25.29 -5.75
N ARG A 92 21.27 -26.18 -6.32
CA ARG A 92 22.34 -25.79 -7.25
C ARG A 92 21.86 -24.90 -8.41
N PHE A 93 20.67 -25.15 -8.96
CA PHE A 93 20.11 -24.36 -10.07
C PHE A 93 19.69 -22.93 -9.68
N LEU A 94 19.53 -22.62 -8.39
CA LEU A 94 19.24 -21.27 -7.87
C LEU A 94 20.45 -20.63 -7.15
N HIS A 95 21.61 -21.30 -7.09
CA HIS A 95 22.80 -20.76 -6.44
C HIS A 95 23.24 -19.41 -7.02
N TRP A 96 22.92 -19.10 -8.28
CA TRP A 96 23.25 -17.81 -8.88
C TRP A 96 22.59 -16.62 -8.15
N LEU A 97 21.44 -16.83 -7.48
CA LEU A 97 20.76 -15.78 -6.68
C LEU A 97 21.51 -15.48 -5.37
N LYS A 98 22.11 -16.50 -4.76
CA LYS A 98 22.91 -16.41 -3.52
C LYS A 98 24.05 -17.42 -3.57
N PRO A 99 25.19 -17.09 -4.20
CA PRO A 99 26.29 -18.03 -4.36
C PRO A 99 27.00 -18.28 -3.02
N ASN A 100 27.51 -19.51 -2.85
CA ASN A 100 28.45 -19.83 -1.77
C ASN A 100 29.70 -18.96 -1.89
N TRP A 101 30.29 -18.57 -0.77
CA TRP A 101 31.55 -17.84 -0.77
C TRP A 101 32.40 -18.22 0.44
N SER A 102 33.71 -18.03 0.31
CA SER A 102 34.68 -18.20 1.39
C SER A 102 35.72 -17.09 1.33
N ILE A 103 36.12 -16.59 2.50
CA ILE A 103 37.14 -15.54 2.66
C ILE A 103 38.17 -16.06 3.65
N LYS A 104 39.45 -16.07 3.29
CA LYS A 104 40.51 -16.38 4.25
C LYS A 104 40.83 -15.16 5.10
N ILE A 105 41.23 -15.35 6.36
CA ILE A 105 41.58 -14.22 7.25
C ILE A 105 42.70 -13.38 6.65
N SER A 106 43.71 -14.02 6.06
CA SER A 106 44.84 -13.35 5.41
C SER A 106 44.46 -12.49 4.20
N GLU A 107 43.25 -12.65 3.65
CA GLU A 107 42.75 -11.86 2.51
C GLU A 107 42.00 -10.61 2.98
N ILE A 108 41.64 -10.51 4.26
CA ILE A 108 40.86 -9.41 4.81
C ILE A 108 41.78 -8.20 4.99
N LYS A 109 41.50 -7.14 4.23
CA LYS A 109 42.23 -5.86 4.34
C LYS A 109 41.67 -5.00 5.45
N GLN A 110 40.35 -4.91 5.52
CA GLN A 110 39.66 -4.11 6.53
C GLN A 110 38.26 -4.64 6.81
N VAL A 111 37.83 -4.43 8.05
CA VAL A 111 36.46 -4.71 8.49
C VAL A 111 35.91 -3.45 9.17
N TYR A 112 34.75 -2.99 8.71
CA TYR A 112 34.12 -1.81 9.29
C TYR A 112 32.59 -1.91 9.27
N PHE A 113 31.94 -1.12 10.12
CA PHE A 113 30.49 -1.01 10.11
C PHE A 113 30.02 0.13 9.23
N LYS A 114 28.93 -0.11 8.53
CA LYS A 114 28.18 0.93 7.83
C LYS A 114 26.70 0.74 8.10
N PRO A 115 25.96 1.80 8.47
CA PRO A 115 24.50 1.72 8.45
C PRO A 115 24.07 1.54 7.00
N GLU A 116 23.38 0.44 6.70
CA GLU A 116 22.83 0.26 5.37
C GLU A 116 21.61 1.16 5.22
N THR A 117 21.63 2.01 4.20
CA THR A 117 20.55 2.91 3.82
C THR A 117 19.39 2.11 3.23
N PHE A 118 18.81 1.21 4.03
CA PHE A 118 17.57 0.55 3.65
C PHE A 118 16.41 1.55 3.85
N LEU A 119 15.33 1.38 3.07
CA LEU A 119 14.18 2.31 2.98
C LEU A 119 13.51 2.65 4.31
N PHE A 120 13.82 1.91 5.37
CA PHE A 120 13.49 2.24 6.74
C PHE A 120 14.79 2.59 7.47
N ARG A 121 15.08 3.89 7.62
CA ARG A 121 16.09 4.41 8.55
C ARG A 121 15.70 4.03 9.98
N ARG A 122 15.88 2.76 10.32
CA ARG A 122 15.82 2.26 11.68
C ARG A 122 17.25 2.26 12.20
N SER A 123 17.43 2.69 13.43
CA SER A 123 18.72 2.78 14.11
C SER A 123 19.11 1.49 14.84
N GLY A 124 18.36 0.40 14.63
CA GLY A 124 18.56 -0.87 15.32
C GLY A 124 19.77 -1.65 14.78
N PRO A 125 20.27 -2.68 15.49
CA PRO A 125 21.43 -3.46 15.04
C PRO A 125 21.23 -4.16 13.71
N LEU A 126 19.98 -4.41 13.30
CA LEU A 126 19.68 -5.00 11.99
C LEU A 126 19.93 -4.05 10.81
N SER A 127 20.03 -2.74 11.04
CA SER A 127 20.43 -1.79 9.99
C SER A 127 21.94 -1.69 9.84
N MET A 128 22.70 -2.32 10.74
CA MET A 128 24.15 -2.26 10.75
C MET A 128 24.69 -3.38 9.88
N VAL A 129 25.48 -3.03 8.88
CA VAL A 129 26.16 -4.00 8.03
C VAL A 129 27.64 -3.95 8.32
N LEU A 130 28.18 -5.12 8.62
CA LEU A 130 29.60 -5.39 8.65
C LEU A 130 30.07 -5.52 7.19
N ILE A 131 30.94 -4.62 6.77
CA ILE A 131 31.59 -4.66 5.47
C ILE A 131 32.98 -5.26 5.66
N ILE A 132 33.21 -6.39 4.99
CA ILE A 132 34.50 -7.08 4.93
C ILE A 132 35.07 -6.82 3.54
N GLU A 133 36.17 -6.06 3.48
CA GLU A 133 36.87 -5.80 2.24
C GLU A 133 38.12 -6.68 2.14
N THR A 134 38.22 -7.39 1.02
CA THR A 134 39.41 -8.15 0.65
C THR A 134 40.13 -7.49 -0.53
N SER A 135 41.17 -8.13 -1.05
CA SER A 135 41.83 -7.68 -2.28
C SER A 135 40.94 -7.73 -3.53
N SER A 136 39.97 -8.64 -3.58
CA SER A 136 39.19 -8.94 -4.79
C SER A 136 37.69 -8.72 -4.65
N LEU A 137 37.17 -8.66 -3.43
CA LEU A 137 35.73 -8.62 -3.17
C LEU A 137 35.38 -7.85 -1.90
N THR A 138 34.18 -7.27 -1.92
CA THR A 138 33.55 -6.69 -0.74
C THR A 138 32.35 -7.55 -0.37
N LYS A 139 32.30 -8.03 0.87
CA LYS A 139 31.12 -8.74 1.41
C LYS A 139 30.46 -7.94 2.51
N LYS A 140 29.14 -8.05 2.52
CA LYS A 140 28.25 -7.40 3.47
C LYS A 140 27.59 -8.47 4.31
N ILE A 141 27.65 -8.32 5.63
CA ILE A 141 27.04 -9.24 6.58
C ILE A 141 26.29 -8.40 7.62
N VAL A 142 25.02 -8.69 7.89
CA VAL A 142 24.35 -8.11 9.07
C VAL A 142 24.79 -8.97 10.26
N PRO A 143 25.61 -8.48 11.19
CA PRO A 143 26.28 -9.32 12.18
C PRO A 143 25.30 -10.00 13.14
N CYS A 144 24.22 -9.31 13.49
CA CYS A 144 23.31 -9.72 14.55
C CYS A 144 22.18 -10.66 14.09
N ILE A 145 22.12 -10.99 12.80
CA ILE A 145 21.19 -12.04 12.30
C ILE A 145 21.75 -13.44 12.53
N TRP A 146 23.06 -13.56 12.72
CA TRP A 146 23.74 -14.84 12.85
C TRP A 146 23.81 -15.26 14.31
N ILE A 147 23.25 -16.42 14.62
CA ILE A 147 23.12 -16.93 15.99
C ILE A 147 23.80 -18.29 16.11
N ASP A 148 24.47 -18.50 17.23
CA ASP A 148 25.02 -19.79 17.60
C ASP A 148 23.87 -20.69 18.10
N PRO A 149 23.59 -21.84 17.46
CA PRO A 149 22.53 -22.73 17.88
C PRO A 149 22.77 -23.32 19.27
N ASN A 150 24.02 -23.34 19.75
CA ASN A 150 24.41 -23.90 21.05
C ASN A 150 24.31 -22.88 22.20
N GLU A 151 24.15 -21.58 21.93
CA GLU A 151 24.02 -20.56 22.97
C GLU A 151 22.58 -20.58 23.53
N SER A 152 22.41 -21.06 24.77
CA SER A 152 21.11 -21.33 25.40
C SER A 152 20.34 -20.11 25.92
N LYS A 153 20.83 -18.89 25.67
CA LYS A 153 20.24 -17.66 26.24
C LYS A 153 18.92 -17.27 25.57
N GLU A 154 18.05 -16.65 26.36
CA GLU A 154 16.82 -16.02 25.87
C GLU A 154 17.12 -15.11 24.68
N ARG A 155 16.51 -15.44 23.55
CA ARG A 155 16.76 -14.78 22.27
C ARG A 155 15.90 -13.52 22.20
N PRO A 156 16.48 -12.34 21.96
CA PRO A 156 15.67 -11.16 21.76
C PRO A 156 14.83 -11.34 20.49
N SER A 157 13.55 -11.00 20.55
CA SER A 157 12.66 -11.11 19.40
C SER A 157 13.14 -10.17 18.28
N ILE A 158 12.92 -10.54 17.02
CA ILE A 158 13.32 -9.69 15.87
C ILE A 158 12.76 -8.27 16.02
N MET A 159 11.55 -8.11 16.58
CA MET A 159 10.98 -6.80 16.84
C MET A 159 11.79 -5.97 17.84
N GLN A 160 12.34 -6.59 18.89
CA GLN A 160 13.21 -5.89 19.84
C GLN A 160 14.44 -5.33 19.12
N TRP A 161 15.13 -6.15 18.31
CA TRP A 161 16.29 -5.72 17.52
C TRP A 161 15.97 -4.56 16.57
N ILE A 162 14.76 -4.53 16.02
CA ILE A 162 14.30 -3.49 15.10
C ILE A 162 14.09 -2.15 15.80
N THR A 163 13.62 -2.16 17.05
CA THR A 163 13.18 -0.97 17.79
C THR A 163 14.28 -0.32 18.64
N LEU A 164 15.44 -0.96 18.76
CA LEU A 164 16.54 -0.40 19.57
C LEU A 164 16.96 0.98 19.06
N ASN A 165 17.12 1.89 20.01
CA ASN A 165 17.65 3.23 19.74
C ASN A 165 19.17 3.14 19.44
N PRO A 166 19.80 4.19 18.86
CA PRO A 166 21.21 4.14 18.50
C PRO A 166 22.17 3.78 19.66
N LEU A 167 21.86 4.23 20.88
CA LEU A 167 22.66 3.95 22.08
C LEU A 167 22.58 2.47 22.46
N GLN A 168 21.37 1.91 22.52
CA GLN A 168 21.16 0.49 22.74
C GLN A 168 21.80 -0.35 21.64
N THR A 169 21.72 0.09 20.38
CA THR A 169 22.41 -0.57 19.27
C THR A 169 23.92 -0.63 19.49
N LYS A 170 24.54 0.46 19.97
CA LYS A 170 25.97 0.50 20.31
C LYS A 170 26.33 -0.50 21.43
N HIS A 171 25.45 -0.69 22.40
CA HIS A 171 25.64 -1.68 23.47
C HIS A 171 25.43 -3.13 23.00
N VAL A 172 24.49 -3.37 22.10
CA VAL A 172 24.16 -4.74 21.65
C VAL A 172 25.11 -5.25 20.57
N LEU A 173 25.63 -4.38 19.69
CA LEU A 173 26.50 -4.77 18.58
C LEU A 173 27.69 -5.65 19.02
N PRO A 174 28.49 -5.28 20.04
CA PRO A 174 29.64 -6.07 20.49
C PRO A 174 29.28 -7.49 20.93
N HIS A 175 28.02 -7.75 21.28
CA HIS A 175 27.56 -9.07 21.70
C HIS A 175 27.14 -9.97 20.54
N CYS A 176 27.05 -9.46 19.31
CA CYS A 176 26.67 -10.28 18.15
C CYS A 176 27.80 -11.28 17.81
N PRO A 177 27.49 -12.58 17.55
CA PRO A 177 28.51 -13.63 17.42
C PRO A 177 29.60 -13.35 16.40
N VAL A 178 29.23 -12.80 15.23
CA VAL A 178 30.18 -12.42 14.17
C VAL A 178 31.16 -11.36 14.68
N ILE A 179 30.69 -10.41 15.50
CA ILE A 179 31.51 -9.33 16.05
C ILE A 179 32.45 -9.88 17.12
N LYS A 180 31.94 -10.68 18.06
CA LYS A 180 32.76 -11.37 19.06
C LYS A 180 33.89 -12.17 18.42
N TYR A 181 33.58 -12.92 17.36
CA TYR A 181 34.56 -13.69 16.60
C TYR A 181 35.67 -12.79 16.06
N PHE A 182 35.31 -11.72 15.38
CA PHE A 182 36.31 -10.82 14.82
C PHE A 182 37.11 -10.04 15.88
N SER A 183 36.49 -9.65 17.00
CA SER A 183 37.19 -9.04 18.13
C SER A 183 38.23 -9.98 18.76
N SER A 184 38.08 -11.30 18.61
CA SER A 184 39.07 -12.27 19.09
C SER A 184 40.30 -12.45 18.17
N MET A 185 40.26 -11.89 16.96
CA MET A 185 41.28 -12.11 15.93
C MET A 185 42.35 -11.01 15.83
N ASP A 186 42.35 -10.06 16.76
CA ASP A 186 43.27 -8.89 16.78
C ASP A 186 43.31 -8.11 15.45
N ILE A 187 42.19 -8.11 14.71
CA ILE A 187 42.02 -7.32 13.48
C ILE A 187 41.61 -5.91 13.90
N ASP A 188 42.27 -4.87 13.38
CA ASP A 188 41.93 -3.47 13.68
C ASP A 188 40.50 -3.14 13.23
N PHE A 189 39.58 -3.04 14.19
CA PHE A 189 38.18 -2.71 13.97
C PHE A 189 37.97 -1.20 13.92
N LYS A 190 38.00 -0.65 12.71
CA LYS A 190 37.57 0.74 12.51
C LYS A 190 36.05 0.79 12.50
N ILE A 191 35.46 1.02 13.67
CA ILE A 191 34.09 1.52 13.74
C ILE A 191 34.15 2.94 13.22
N LYS A 192 33.92 3.12 11.91
CA LYS A 192 33.74 4.46 11.34
C LYS A 192 32.61 5.09 12.13
N GLU A 193 32.95 6.10 12.94
CA GLU A 193 32.07 6.64 13.96
C GLU A 193 30.72 6.90 13.30
N LEU A 194 29.70 6.22 13.83
CA LEU A 194 28.37 6.27 13.25
C LEU A 194 27.87 7.69 13.42
N GLU A 195 28.07 8.51 12.41
CA GLU A 195 27.30 9.72 12.22
C GLU A 195 25.86 9.27 11.96
N PHE A 196 25.14 8.93 13.03
CA PHE A 196 23.68 8.92 13.09
C PHE A 196 23.19 10.37 12.95
N LYS A 197 23.70 11.13 11.98
CA LYS A 197 23.16 12.43 11.61
C LYS A 197 21.72 12.16 11.25
N GLY A 198 20.81 12.70 12.07
CA GLY A 198 19.38 12.54 11.98
C GLY A 198 18.82 13.19 10.72
N ALA A 199 19.22 12.71 9.54
CA ALA A 199 18.84 13.27 8.26
C ALA A 199 17.34 13.10 7.95
N ALA A 200 16.55 12.54 8.88
CA ALA A 200 15.09 12.58 8.85
C ALA A 200 14.51 13.86 9.47
N GLN A 201 15.24 14.53 10.37
CA GLN A 201 14.77 15.76 11.03
C GLN A 201 14.78 16.96 10.09
N ASN A 202 15.65 16.99 9.08
CA ASN A 202 15.77 18.13 8.15
C ASN A 202 15.13 17.89 6.76
N PHE A 203 14.36 16.81 6.57
CA PHE A 203 13.67 16.63 5.29
C PHE A 203 12.46 17.56 5.25
N ALA A 204 12.45 18.57 4.38
CA ALA A 204 11.28 19.40 4.13
C ALA A 204 10.47 18.83 2.95
N LEU A 205 9.14 18.80 3.04
CA LEU A 205 8.27 18.21 2.01
C LEU A 205 8.31 19.04 0.73
N GLU A 206 8.39 20.36 0.88
CA GLU A 206 8.46 21.37 -0.16
C GLU A 206 9.72 21.26 -1.05
N THR A 207 10.83 20.74 -0.52
CA THR A 207 12.08 20.61 -1.28
C THR A 207 12.05 19.44 -2.27
N ASN A 208 11.15 18.47 -2.06
CA ASN A 208 11.04 17.30 -2.93
C ASN A 208 9.91 17.48 -3.96
N LYS A 209 10.26 17.56 -5.24
CA LYS A 209 9.31 17.75 -6.35
C LYS A 209 8.14 16.75 -6.38
N HIS A 210 8.35 15.50 -5.96
CA HIS A 210 7.30 14.48 -5.94
C HIS A 210 6.33 14.69 -4.77
N SER A 211 6.86 15.08 -3.61
CA SER A 211 6.03 15.44 -2.45
C SER A 211 5.19 16.68 -2.75
N LEU A 212 5.81 17.70 -3.37
CA LEU A 212 5.09 18.90 -3.83
C LEU A 212 3.99 18.55 -4.85
N ALA A 213 4.28 17.71 -5.84
CA ALA A 213 3.28 17.26 -6.81
C ALA A 213 2.11 16.49 -6.17
N ALA A 214 2.36 15.65 -5.16
CA ALA A 214 1.31 14.98 -4.40
C ALA A 214 0.42 15.96 -3.63
N VAL A 215 1.02 17.02 -3.06
CA VAL A 215 0.27 18.09 -2.38
C VAL A 215 -0.55 18.92 -3.37
N ILE A 216 -0.01 19.24 -4.54
CA ILE A 216 -0.77 19.91 -5.61
C ILE A 216 -1.96 19.05 -6.02
N LEU A 217 -1.75 17.74 -6.26
CA LEU A 217 -2.82 16.80 -6.58
C LEU A 217 -3.92 16.79 -5.51
N PHE A 218 -3.54 16.77 -4.22
CA PHE A 218 -4.49 16.87 -3.11
C PHE A 218 -5.35 18.13 -3.23
N PHE A 219 -4.76 19.31 -3.38
CA PHE A 219 -5.51 20.56 -3.48
C PHE A 219 -6.38 20.63 -4.73
N THR A 220 -5.90 20.11 -5.87
CA THR A 220 -6.69 20.01 -7.10
C THR A 220 -7.95 19.14 -6.89
N LEU A 221 -7.82 18.00 -6.20
CA LEU A 221 -8.97 17.13 -5.91
C LEU A 221 -9.95 17.79 -4.93
N VAL A 222 -9.47 18.52 -3.91
CA VAL A 222 -10.33 19.29 -3.01
C VAL A 222 -11.09 20.37 -3.79
N ALA A 223 -10.39 21.15 -4.62
CA ALA A 223 -11.01 22.18 -5.44
C ALA A 223 -12.06 21.58 -6.38
N TYR A 224 -11.78 20.43 -6.99
CA TYR A 224 -12.74 19.71 -7.82
C TYR A 224 -14.02 19.33 -7.05
N ILE A 225 -13.89 18.74 -5.85
CA ILE A 225 -15.06 18.39 -5.02
C ILE A 225 -15.89 19.63 -4.69
N LEU A 226 -15.24 20.72 -4.28
CA LEU A 226 -15.94 21.96 -3.93
C LEU A 226 -16.65 22.56 -5.14
N LEU A 227 -15.98 22.65 -6.29
CA LEU A 227 -16.59 23.14 -7.53
C LEU A 227 -17.77 22.26 -7.95
N ASP A 228 -17.64 20.94 -7.87
CA ASP A 228 -18.74 20.04 -8.21
C ASP A 228 -19.93 20.19 -7.26
N ALA A 229 -19.68 20.35 -5.95
CA ALA A 229 -20.74 20.57 -4.97
C ALA A 229 -21.57 21.85 -5.25
N PHE A 230 -20.98 22.89 -5.85
CA PHE A 230 -21.70 24.10 -6.23
C PHE A 230 -22.40 24.00 -7.60
N LEU A 231 -21.80 23.28 -8.54
CA LEU A 231 -22.28 23.24 -9.93
C LEU A 231 -23.25 22.09 -10.19
N ASN A 232 -23.16 21.01 -9.43
CA ASN A 232 -23.92 19.80 -9.69
C ASN A 232 -25.28 19.85 -8.98
N GLN A 233 -26.34 19.72 -9.77
CA GLN A 233 -27.71 19.59 -9.27
C GLN A 233 -28.23 18.15 -9.37
N GLU A 234 -27.40 17.23 -9.86
CA GLU A 234 -27.74 15.82 -10.01
C GLU A 234 -27.08 14.95 -8.94
N THR A 235 -27.84 14.03 -8.35
CA THR A 235 -27.34 13.10 -7.33
C THR A 235 -27.73 11.65 -7.64
N TYR A 236 -27.21 10.70 -6.86
CA TYR A 236 -27.57 9.28 -6.99
C TYR A 236 -29.01 9.05 -6.55
N VAL A 237 -29.75 8.26 -7.34
CA VAL A 237 -31.09 7.79 -6.94
C VAL A 237 -31.03 6.72 -5.84
N ALA A 238 -30.09 5.79 -5.98
CA ALA A 238 -29.87 4.71 -5.02
C ALA A 238 -28.69 5.03 -4.09
N LEU A 239 -28.49 4.18 -3.09
CA LEU A 239 -27.33 4.28 -2.20
C LEU A 239 -26.02 4.40 -3.01
N PRO A 240 -25.20 5.43 -2.72
CA PRO A 240 -23.92 5.62 -3.39
C PRO A 240 -22.99 4.41 -3.25
N PHE A 241 -22.03 4.30 -4.17
CA PHE A 241 -21.07 3.20 -4.19
C PHE A 241 -19.95 3.38 -3.15
N TYR A 242 -20.29 3.49 -1.86
CA TYR A 242 -19.33 3.77 -0.78
C TYR A 242 -18.13 2.81 -0.75
N LYS A 243 -18.36 1.53 -1.10
CA LYS A 243 -17.29 0.54 -1.23
C LYS A 243 -16.28 0.90 -2.32
N VAL A 244 -16.76 1.40 -3.47
CA VAL A 244 -15.90 1.82 -4.58
C VAL A 244 -15.08 3.06 -4.18
N TYR A 245 -15.70 4.03 -3.50
CA TYR A 245 -15.00 5.21 -3.00
C TYR A 245 -13.89 4.87 -2.01
N PHE A 246 -14.22 4.02 -1.03
CA PHE A 246 -13.27 3.57 -0.01
C PHE A 246 -12.09 2.82 -0.64
N TRP A 247 -12.36 1.80 -1.46
CA TRP A 247 -11.30 1.02 -2.08
C TRP A 247 -10.52 1.84 -3.11
N GLY A 248 -11.16 2.74 -3.84
CA GLY A 248 -10.46 3.67 -4.74
C GLY A 248 -9.48 4.57 -3.97
N GLY A 249 -9.89 5.11 -2.82
CA GLY A 249 -9.02 5.88 -1.95
C GLY A 249 -7.85 5.08 -1.37
N VAL A 250 -8.09 3.84 -0.92
CA VAL A 250 -7.04 2.94 -0.42
C VAL A 250 -6.02 2.62 -1.52
N ASN A 251 -6.48 2.29 -2.73
CA ASN A 251 -5.59 2.00 -3.86
C ASN A 251 -4.74 3.22 -4.22
N MET A 252 -5.34 4.40 -4.30
CA MET A 252 -4.60 5.64 -4.55
C MET A 252 -3.57 5.93 -3.45
N ALA A 253 -3.91 5.73 -2.17
CA ALA A 253 -2.95 5.89 -1.08
C ALA A 253 -1.75 4.95 -1.25
N VAL A 254 -1.97 3.67 -1.57
CA VAL A 254 -0.85 2.72 -1.78
C VAL A 254 0.02 3.15 -2.96
N LEU A 255 -0.57 3.60 -4.07
CA LEU A 255 0.17 4.11 -5.22
C LEU A 255 1.03 5.33 -4.85
N ILE A 256 0.47 6.28 -4.10
CA ILE A 256 1.21 7.47 -3.65
C ILE A 256 2.33 7.10 -2.68
N VAL A 257 2.12 6.17 -1.73
CA VAL A 257 3.21 5.68 -0.86
C VAL A 257 4.32 5.07 -1.71
N ALA A 258 3.99 4.17 -2.63
CA ALA A 258 4.98 3.50 -3.48
C ALA A 258 5.77 4.51 -4.32
N TRP A 259 5.08 5.48 -4.93
CA TRP A 259 5.67 6.54 -5.74
C TRP A 259 6.61 7.45 -4.92
N LEU A 260 6.18 7.91 -3.75
CA LEU A 260 6.99 8.78 -2.88
C LEU A 260 8.19 8.04 -2.28
N VAL A 261 8.02 6.77 -1.89
CA VAL A 261 9.12 5.94 -1.39
C VAL A 261 10.16 5.70 -2.48
N ALA A 262 9.74 5.44 -3.73
CA ALA A 262 10.64 5.34 -4.88
C ALA A 262 11.40 6.66 -5.12
N ALA A 263 10.75 7.80 -4.86
CA ALA A 263 11.35 9.14 -4.88
C ALA A 263 12.22 9.48 -3.64
N LYS A 264 12.56 8.48 -2.82
CA LYS A 264 13.39 8.59 -1.60
C LYS A 264 12.78 9.51 -0.52
N VAL A 265 11.47 9.73 -0.54
CA VAL A 265 10.77 10.47 0.52
C VAL A 265 10.70 9.59 1.78
N PRO A 266 10.98 10.13 2.99
CA PRO A 266 10.89 9.36 4.21
C PRO A 266 9.50 8.74 4.39
N ILE A 267 9.44 7.42 4.58
CA ILE A 267 8.18 6.65 4.55
C ILE A 267 7.10 7.18 5.49
N ARG A 268 7.45 7.70 6.68
CA ARG A 268 6.47 8.28 7.61
C ARG A 268 5.76 9.49 6.98
N LYS A 269 6.50 10.33 6.26
CA LYS A 269 5.95 11.48 5.55
C LYS A 269 5.17 11.04 4.31
N SER A 270 5.68 10.04 3.58
CA SER A 270 4.97 9.44 2.45
C SER A 270 3.61 8.89 2.86
N PHE A 271 3.52 8.17 3.98
CA PHE A 271 2.25 7.66 4.51
C PHE A 271 1.26 8.77 4.85
N ALA A 272 1.70 9.82 5.54
CA ALA A 272 0.83 10.94 5.89
C ALA A 272 0.25 11.62 4.63
N VAL A 273 1.09 11.95 3.65
CA VAL A 273 0.66 12.56 2.38
C VAL A 273 -0.25 11.62 1.60
N ALA A 274 0.10 10.33 1.52
CA ALA A 274 -0.69 9.34 0.80
C ALA A 274 -2.08 9.12 1.39
N LEU A 275 -2.22 9.13 2.72
CA LEU A 275 -3.52 9.01 3.38
C LEU A 275 -4.42 10.21 3.06
N LEU A 276 -3.86 11.42 3.06
CA LEU A 276 -4.60 12.63 2.67
C LEU A 276 -5.04 12.57 1.21
N VAL A 277 -4.12 12.27 0.29
CA VAL A 277 -4.43 12.16 -1.15
C VAL A 277 -5.44 11.04 -1.40
N GLY A 278 -5.25 9.87 -0.79
CA GLY A 278 -6.15 8.73 -0.95
C GLY A 278 -7.55 9.01 -0.40
N GLY A 279 -7.65 9.64 0.77
CA GLY A 279 -8.95 10.03 1.35
C GLY A 279 -9.71 11.01 0.45
N VAL A 280 -9.04 12.07 -0.02
CA VAL A 280 -9.67 13.05 -0.92
C VAL A 280 -9.96 12.45 -2.29
N PHE A 281 -9.11 11.57 -2.81
CA PHE A 281 -9.38 10.85 -4.06
C PHE A 281 -10.63 9.97 -3.93
N GLY A 282 -10.76 9.22 -2.83
CA GLY A 282 -11.96 8.46 -2.53
C GLY A 282 -13.22 9.33 -2.49
N ALA A 283 -13.15 10.49 -1.84
CA ALA A 283 -14.26 11.45 -1.84
C ALA A 283 -14.54 12.02 -3.25
N ALA A 284 -13.50 12.34 -4.03
CA ALA A 284 -13.61 12.85 -5.39
C ALA A 284 -14.20 11.82 -6.38
N LEU A 285 -14.16 10.52 -6.06
CA LEU A 285 -14.83 9.50 -6.86
C LEU A 285 -16.36 9.63 -6.82
N TYR A 286 -16.95 10.24 -5.79
CA TYR A 286 -18.40 10.49 -5.75
C TYR A 286 -18.84 11.38 -6.92
N PRO A 287 -18.37 12.65 -7.03
CA PRO A 287 -18.71 13.48 -8.17
C PRO A 287 -18.11 12.94 -9.47
N GLY A 288 -16.93 12.33 -9.42
CA GLY A 288 -16.26 11.77 -10.59
C GLY A 288 -17.09 10.70 -11.31
N LEU A 289 -17.66 9.74 -10.58
CA LEU A 289 -18.53 8.73 -11.16
C LEU A 289 -19.85 9.33 -11.68
N LEU A 290 -20.41 10.34 -11.00
CA LEU A 290 -21.57 11.06 -11.51
C LEU A 290 -21.27 11.70 -12.88
N ARG A 291 -20.11 12.35 -13.04
CA ARG A 291 -19.72 12.97 -14.32
C ARG A 291 -19.44 11.95 -15.41
N ILE A 292 -18.79 10.83 -15.08
CA ILE A 292 -18.59 9.76 -16.06
C ILE A 292 -19.94 9.20 -16.53
N ASN A 293 -20.90 9.03 -15.61
CA ASN A 293 -22.24 8.58 -15.98
C ASN A 293 -22.95 9.60 -16.89
N GLN A 294 -22.88 10.90 -16.58
CA GLN A 294 -23.43 11.97 -17.42
C GLN A 294 -22.77 12.02 -18.81
N LEU A 295 -21.45 11.91 -18.89
CA LEU A 295 -20.71 11.95 -20.16
C LEU A 295 -20.96 10.72 -21.03
N THR A 296 -21.38 9.60 -20.44
CA THR A 296 -21.67 8.34 -21.14
C THR A 296 -23.17 8.10 -21.34
N ASP A 297 -23.99 9.06 -20.97
CA ASP A 297 -25.43 9.03 -21.20
C ASP A 297 -25.74 9.45 -22.65
N ILE A 298 -26.38 8.55 -23.39
CA ILE A 298 -26.74 8.73 -24.80
C ILE A 298 -28.19 9.23 -24.93
N GLU A 299 -29.05 8.89 -23.97
CA GLU A 299 -30.48 9.20 -24.01
C GLU A 299 -30.76 10.57 -23.39
N GLY A 300 -29.85 11.09 -22.57
CA GLY A 300 -29.99 12.36 -21.89
C GLY A 300 -30.95 12.28 -20.71
N LEU A 301 -31.38 13.46 -20.26
CA LEU A 301 -32.34 13.57 -19.17
C LEU A 301 -33.75 13.18 -19.66
N GLN A 302 -34.38 12.22 -18.99
CA GLN A 302 -35.70 11.71 -19.34
C GLN A 302 -36.68 11.96 -18.20
N THR A 303 -37.90 12.42 -18.53
CA THR A 303 -38.96 12.67 -17.54
C THR A 303 -39.81 11.42 -17.34
N TYR A 304 -39.93 10.98 -16.09
CA TYR A 304 -40.77 9.85 -15.69
C TYR A 304 -41.83 10.28 -14.70
N GLN A 305 -42.98 9.61 -14.73
CA GLN A 305 -44.06 9.82 -13.78
C GLN A 305 -43.87 8.89 -12.58
N TYR A 306 -43.86 9.48 -11.38
CA TYR A 306 -43.75 8.80 -10.11
C TYR A 306 -44.99 9.07 -9.25
N VAL A 307 -45.40 8.07 -8.47
CA VAL A 307 -46.57 8.13 -7.59
C VAL A 307 -46.09 8.13 -6.14
N LEU A 308 -46.58 9.09 -5.35
CA LEU A 308 -46.29 9.18 -3.93
C LEU A 308 -46.97 8.05 -3.14
N GLN A 309 -46.17 7.27 -2.43
CA GLN A 309 -46.61 6.17 -1.59
C GLN A 309 -46.85 6.64 -0.14
N LYS A 310 -47.47 5.78 0.68
CA LYS A 310 -47.77 6.08 2.09
C LYS A 310 -46.53 6.25 2.97
N ASP A 311 -45.40 5.66 2.59
CA ASP A 311 -44.10 5.79 3.27
C ASP A 311 -43.29 6.99 2.76
N TYR A 312 -43.93 7.89 1.99
CA TYR A 312 -43.31 9.05 1.32
C TYR A 312 -42.23 8.69 0.28
N SER A 313 -42.12 7.41 -0.09
CA SER A 313 -41.32 7.03 -1.27
C SER A 313 -42.07 7.33 -2.56
N LEU A 314 -41.33 7.57 -3.63
CA LEU A 314 -41.86 7.72 -4.98
C LEU A 314 -41.60 6.42 -5.76
N LYS A 315 -42.66 5.83 -6.35
CA LYS A 315 -42.55 4.67 -7.26
C LYS A 315 -42.98 5.04 -8.67
N ALA A 316 -42.24 4.55 -9.67
CA ALA A 316 -42.56 4.84 -11.06
C ALA A 316 -43.93 4.24 -11.46
N LEU A 317 -44.77 5.04 -12.13
CA LEU A 317 -46.13 4.65 -12.53
C LEU A 317 -46.13 3.61 -13.66
N ASN A 318 -45.38 3.88 -14.73
CA ASN A 318 -45.44 3.12 -15.98
C ASN A 318 -44.23 2.21 -16.23
N ASN A 319 -43.20 2.25 -15.37
CA ASN A 319 -41.97 1.49 -15.57
C ASN A 319 -41.43 0.89 -14.26
N PRO A 320 -41.74 -0.39 -13.96
CA PRO A 320 -41.31 -1.04 -12.73
C PRO A 320 -39.80 -1.33 -12.68
N SER A 321 -39.06 -1.16 -13.78
CA SER A 321 -37.60 -1.33 -13.79
C SER A 321 -36.85 -0.12 -13.22
N LEU A 322 -37.54 1.00 -13.00
CA LEU A 322 -36.97 2.19 -12.40
C LEU A 322 -36.88 2.02 -10.87
N PRO A 323 -35.78 2.46 -10.25
CA PRO A 323 -35.61 2.39 -8.80
C PRO A 323 -36.63 3.29 -8.07
N PRO A 324 -37.12 2.90 -6.88
CA PRO A 324 -37.89 3.79 -6.03
C PRO A 324 -37.01 4.94 -5.52
N LEU A 325 -37.61 6.11 -5.30
CA LEU A 325 -36.94 7.29 -4.78
C LEU A 325 -37.38 7.52 -3.34
N SER A 326 -36.45 7.87 -2.46
CA SER A 326 -36.73 8.23 -1.07
C SER A 326 -36.05 9.55 -0.74
N PHE A 327 -36.78 10.45 -0.08
CA PHE A 327 -36.32 11.78 0.32
C PHE A 327 -36.46 11.95 1.83
N GLU A 328 -35.75 11.13 2.59
CA GLU A 328 -35.85 11.10 4.07
C GLU A 328 -35.54 12.45 4.74
N GLN A 329 -34.73 13.28 4.10
CA GLN A 329 -34.36 14.61 4.61
C GLN A 329 -35.42 15.68 4.31
N ASP A 330 -36.36 15.41 3.40
CA ASP A 330 -37.32 16.38 2.87
C ASP A 330 -38.77 15.96 3.17
N LEU A 331 -38.99 15.15 4.21
CA LEU A 331 -40.30 14.59 4.56
C LEU A 331 -41.35 15.67 4.79
N ASP A 332 -41.00 16.80 5.41
CA ASP A 332 -41.94 17.90 5.64
C ASP A 332 -42.55 18.42 4.32
N TYR A 333 -41.71 18.58 3.29
CA TYR A 333 -42.17 18.94 1.96
C TYR A 333 -43.05 17.84 1.35
N TRP A 334 -42.57 16.59 1.31
CA TRP A 334 -43.36 15.51 0.68
C TRP A 334 -44.66 15.18 1.42
N SER A 335 -44.76 15.52 2.71
CA SER A 335 -45.95 15.29 3.53
C SER A 335 -47.15 16.16 3.17
N HIS A 336 -46.94 17.27 2.45
CA HIS A 336 -48.02 18.19 2.09
C HIS A 336 -48.83 17.71 0.88
N PHE A 337 -48.37 16.69 0.15
CA PHE A 337 -49.06 16.14 -1.01
C PHE A 337 -49.95 14.96 -0.62
N ASP A 338 -51.08 14.81 -1.32
CA ASP A 338 -51.94 13.65 -1.16
C ASP A 338 -51.21 12.36 -1.59
N TRP A 339 -51.49 11.26 -0.89
CA TRP A 339 -51.05 9.94 -1.34
C TRP A 339 -51.60 9.64 -2.73
N ASN A 340 -50.84 8.91 -3.54
CA ASN A 340 -51.09 8.65 -4.95
C ASN A 340 -51.02 9.87 -5.87
N SER A 341 -50.60 11.03 -5.38
CA SER A 341 -50.25 12.18 -6.24
C SER A 341 -49.13 11.79 -7.23
N ILE A 342 -49.25 12.30 -8.46
CA ILE A 342 -48.31 12.02 -9.56
C ILE A 342 -47.33 13.18 -9.69
N HIS A 343 -46.03 12.86 -9.64
CA HIS A 343 -44.92 13.79 -9.73
C HIS A 343 -44.08 13.48 -10.98
N LYS A 344 -43.59 14.53 -11.65
CA LYS A 344 -42.67 14.38 -12.78
C LYS A 344 -41.24 14.46 -12.26
N ILE A 345 -40.48 13.39 -12.45
CA ILE A 345 -39.10 13.30 -12.00
C ILE A 345 -38.19 13.10 -13.20
N GLU A 346 -37.15 13.90 -13.27
CA GLU A 346 -36.14 13.84 -14.32
C GLU A 346 -34.99 12.94 -13.89
N LEU A 347 -34.79 11.84 -14.62
CA LEU A 347 -33.73 10.87 -14.38
C LEU A 347 -32.87 10.68 -15.62
N ARG A 348 -31.62 10.26 -15.42
CA ARG A 348 -30.75 9.77 -16.50
C ARG A 348 -29.97 8.53 -16.10
N LYS A 349 -29.43 7.81 -17.10
CA LYS A 349 -28.64 6.59 -16.91
C LYS A 349 -27.52 6.49 -17.94
N GLY A 350 -26.29 6.66 -17.49
CA GLY A 350 -25.09 6.44 -18.29
C GLY A 350 -24.64 4.98 -18.36
N ALA A 351 -23.47 4.78 -18.95
CA ALA A 351 -22.87 3.46 -19.18
C ALA A 351 -22.47 2.74 -17.87
N LEU A 352 -22.32 3.46 -16.75
CA LEU A 352 -22.05 2.85 -15.44
C LEU A 352 -23.29 2.14 -14.86
N GLY A 353 -24.46 2.32 -15.48
CA GLY A 353 -25.65 1.52 -15.23
C GLY A 353 -26.48 1.93 -14.01
N PHE A 354 -26.14 3.04 -13.34
CA PHE A 354 -26.94 3.60 -12.25
C PHE A 354 -27.71 4.85 -12.70
N TYR A 355 -28.84 5.10 -12.01
CA TYR A 355 -29.68 6.28 -12.27
C TYR A 355 -29.23 7.48 -11.44
N GLN A 356 -29.29 8.66 -12.07
CA GLN A 356 -29.10 9.96 -11.44
C GLN A 356 -30.41 10.73 -11.51
N ILE A 357 -30.70 11.51 -10.47
CA ILE A 357 -31.88 12.37 -10.39
C ILE A 357 -31.47 13.84 -10.50
N ASN A 358 -32.17 14.61 -11.32
CA ASN A 358 -32.05 16.06 -11.33
C ASN A 358 -32.84 16.66 -10.17
N MET A 359 -32.13 17.20 -9.18
CA MET A 359 -32.73 17.82 -8.00
C MET A 359 -33.11 19.29 -8.25
N ALA A 360 -32.71 19.89 -9.37
CA ALA A 360 -32.95 21.32 -9.62
C ALA A 360 -34.44 21.71 -9.59
N PRO A 361 -35.35 20.96 -10.28
CA PRO A 361 -36.78 21.28 -10.24
C PRO A 361 -37.37 21.07 -8.84
N ILE A 362 -37.01 19.96 -8.19
CA ILE A 362 -37.47 19.62 -6.83
C ILE A 362 -37.08 20.73 -5.84
N TYR A 363 -35.82 21.16 -5.84
CA TYR A 363 -35.37 22.25 -4.98
C TYR A 363 -36.02 23.60 -5.32
N ALA A 364 -36.40 23.84 -6.58
CA ALA A 364 -37.14 25.04 -6.93
C ALA A 364 -38.55 25.04 -6.32
N ASP A 365 -39.25 23.91 -6.43
CA ASP A 365 -40.59 23.72 -5.87
C ASP A 365 -40.56 23.78 -4.33
N MET A 366 -39.60 23.11 -3.70
CA MET A 366 -39.39 23.18 -2.25
C MET A 366 -39.16 24.61 -1.76
N ARG A 367 -38.30 25.38 -2.45
CA ARG A 367 -38.06 26.79 -2.08
C ARG A 367 -39.33 27.62 -2.17
N GLN A 368 -40.21 27.35 -3.13
CA GLN A 368 -41.49 28.04 -3.25
C GLN A 368 -42.44 27.64 -2.11
N TYR A 369 -42.53 26.35 -1.78
CA TYR A 369 -43.31 25.84 -0.67
C TYR A 369 -42.91 26.50 0.66
N PHE A 370 -41.63 26.48 1.01
CA PHE A 370 -41.15 27.04 2.28
C PHE A 370 -41.28 28.57 2.36
N ARG A 371 -41.28 29.29 1.24
CA ARG A 371 -41.56 30.75 1.23
C ARG A 371 -43.03 31.09 1.51
N GLN A 372 -43.94 30.16 1.31
CA GLN A 372 -45.38 30.39 1.52
C GLN A 372 -45.85 29.99 2.92
N HIS A 373 -45.06 29.18 3.63
CA HIS A 373 -45.43 28.59 4.93
C HIS A 373 -44.58 29.12 6.10
N HIS A 374 -43.70 30.08 5.83
CA HIS A 374 -42.96 30.89 6.82
C HIS A 374 -43.26 32.36 6.55
#